data_AF-A0A4Q7Y559-F1
#
_entry.id   AF-A0A4Q7Y559-F1
#
_cell.length_a   1.000
_cell.length_b   1.000
_cell.length_c   1.000
_cell.angle_alpha   90.00
_cell.angle_beta   90.00
_cell.angle_gamma   90.00
#
_symmetry.space_group_name_H-M   'P 1'
#
loop_
_entity.id
_entity.type
_entity.pdbx_description
1 polymer ?
#
loop_
_entity_poly.entity_id
_entity_poly.type
_entity_poly.pdbx_seq_one_letter_code
_entity_poly.pdbx_strand_id
1 'polypeptide(L)' 'MTALSLERLLPTSPRGSRASSAGDRLARYMTQQSDAARSAFDAATAYEQAHTRAARRAVLNRLSARMGR' A
#
# COMPACT_ATOMS: atom_id res chain seq x y z
N MET A 1 -28.00 22.62 13.04
CA MET A 1 -26.78 22.20 12.33
C MET A 1 -25.97 21.37 13.31
N THR A 2 -26.16 20.05 13.33
CA THR A 2 -25.41 19.15 14.23
C THR A 2 -25.28 17.79 13.55
N ALA A 3 -24.02 17.37 13.42
CA ALA A 3 -23.53 16.35 12.51
C ALA A 3 -23.82 14.92 12.96
N LEU A 4 -23.78 14.04 11.97
CA LEU A 4 -24.21 12.63 11.93
C LEU A 4 -23.49 11.71 12.92
N SER A 5 -24.23 10.68 13.36
CA SER A 5 -23.88 9.67 14.37
C SER A 5 -22.60 8.89 14.06
N LEU A 6 -21.76 8.69 15.10
CA LEU A 6 -20.55 7.85 15.15
C LEU A 6 -20.76 6.37 14.78
N GLU A 7 -22.00 5.96 14.61
CA GLU A 7 -22.43 4.60 14.26
C GLU A 7 -22.01 4.18 12.84
N ARG A 8 -21.53 5.15 12.02
CA ARG A 8 -21.13 4.94 10.63
C ARG A 8 -19.62 4.79 10.42
N LEU A 9 -18.79 4.90 11.46
CA LEU A 9 -17.33 4.97 11.32
C LEU A 9 -16.59 3.66 11.60
N LEU A 10 -17.31 2.57 11.84
CA LEU A 10 -16.73 1.23 11.87
C LEU A 10 -17.23 0.46 10.65
N PRO A 11 -16.34 0.00 9.74
CA PRO A 11 -16.73 -0.92 8.70
C PRO A 11 -17.20 -2.21 9.39
N THR A 12 -18.51 -2.45 9.36
CA THR A 12 -19.08 -3.72 9.79
C THR A 12 -18.49 -4.80 8.88
N SER A 13 -17.54 -5.55 9.43
CA SER A 13 -16.96 -6.70 8.76
C SER A 13 -18.08 -7.68 8.42
N PRO A 14 -18.30 -8.02 7.13
CA PRO A 14 -19.23 -9.08 6.81
C PRO A 14 -18.61 -10.41 7.28
N ARG A 15 -19.19 -10.95 8.35
CA ARG A 15 -19.00 -12.34 8.77
C ARG A 15 -19.27 -13.27 7.60
N GLY A 16 -18.23 -13.94 7.12
CA GLY A 16 -18.32 -15.23 6.42
C GLY A 16 -19.19 -15.26 5.17
N SER A 17 -18.65 -14.80 4.04
CA SER A 17 -19.06 -15.28 2.72
C SER A 17 -17.80 -15.49 1.88
N ARG A 18 -17.45 -16.75 1.61
CA ARG A 18 -16.32 -17.16 0.76
C ARG A 18 -16.63 -16.97 -0.74
N ALA A 19 -17.44 -15.98 -1.11
CA ALA A 19 -17.56 -15.54 -2.49
C ALA A 19 -16.82 -14.21 -2.60
N SER A 20 -15.58 -14.22 -3.12
CA SER A 20 -14.87 -12.98 -3.46
C SER A 20 -15.73 -12.21 -4.46
N SER A 21 -16.39 -11.17 -3.99
CA SER A 21 -17.15 -10.29 -4.87
C SER A 21 -16.18 -9.55 -5.80
N ALA A 22 -16.68 -9.01 -6.91
CA ALA A 22 -15.89 -8.12 -7.76
C ALA A 22 -15.34 -6.92 -6.95
N GLY A 23 -16.11 -6.44 -5.97
CA GLY A 23 -15.69 -5.40 -5.02
C GLY A 23 -14.48 -5.80 -4.16
N ASP A 24 -14.46 -7.03 -3.61
CA ASP A 24 -13.33 -7.50 -2.79
C ASP A 24 -12.05 -7.69 -3.60
N ARG A 25 -12.18 -8.06 -4.88
CA ARG A 25 -11.04 -8.12 -5.80
C ARG A 25 -10.53 -6.73 -6.13
N LEU A 26 -11.43 -5.79 -6.43
CA LEU A 26 -11.09 -4.40 -6.71
C LEU A 26 -10.41 -3.74 -5.50
N ALA A 27 -10.97 -3.92 -4.29
CA ALA A 27 -10.40 -3.40 -3.06
C ALA A 27 -8.98 -3.93 -2.83
N ARG A 28 -8.78 -5.26 -2.91
CA ARG A 28 -7.45 -5.87 -2.78
C ARG A 28 -6.47 -5.38 -3.84
N TYR A 29 -6.92 -5.25 -5.09
CA TYR A 29 -6.09 -4.72 -6.18
C TYR A 29 -5.67 -3.27 -5.91
N MET A 30 -6.61 -2.41 -5.52
CA MET A 30 -6.31 -1.01 -5.20
C MET A 30 -5.38 -0.88 -3.99
N THR A 31 -5.54 -1.72 -2.96
CA THR A 31 -4.61 -1.79 -1.83
C THR A 31 -3.21 -2.20 -2.28
N GLN A 32 -3.09 -3.26 -3.09
CA GLN A 32 -1.80 -3.70 -3.63
C GLN A 32 -1.11 -2.61 -4.47
N GLN A 33 -1.86 -1.92 -5.33
CA GLN A 33 -1.35 -0.81 -6.12
C GLN A 33 -0.90 0.36 -5.24
N SER A 34 -1.68 0.70 -4.21
CA SER A 34 -1.34 1.77 -3.26
C SER A 34 -0.07 1.45 -2.47
N ASP A 35 0.08 0.21 -2.02
CA ASP A 35 1.28 -0.26 -1.31
C ASP A 35 2.52 -0.24 -2.22
N ALA A 36 2.36 -0.62 -3.49
CA ALA A 36 3.43 -0.55 -4.48
C ALA A 36 3.87 0.90 -4.74
N ALA A 37 2.91 1.80 -4.95
CA ALA A 37 3.17 3.23 -5.15
C ALA A 37 3.88 3.86 -3.94
N ARG A 38 3.42 3.55 -2.72
CA ARG A 38 4.03 4.04 -1.48
C ARG A 38 5.45 3.51 -1.31
N SER A 39 5.67 2.22 -1.56
CA SER A 39 7.01 1.62 -1.52
C SER A 39 7.96 2.24 -2.54
N ALA A 40 7.49 2.62 -3.73
CA ALA A 40 8.31 3.28 -4.74
C ALA A 40 8.68 4.71 -4.32
N PHE A 41 7.73 5.45 -3.76
CA PHE A 41 7.95 6.81 -3.23
C PHE A 41 8.96 6.83 -2.08
N ASP A 42 8.84 5.89 -1.14
CA ASP A 42 9.78 5.75 -0.01
C ASP A 42 11.19 5.42 -0.51
N ALA A 43 11.31 4.54 -1.53
CA ALA A 43 12.59 4.20 -2.14
C ALA A 43 13.22 5.39 -2.87
N ALA A 44 12.44 6.21 -3.57
CA ALA A 44 12.92 7.42 -4.21
C ALA A 44 13.46 8.42 -3.18
N THR A 45 12.72 8.61 -2.07
CA THR A 45 13.15 9.49 -0.98
C THR A 45 14.44 9.00 -0.32
N ALA A 46 14.54 7.68 -0.05
CA ALA A 46 15.75 7.08 0.51
C ALA A 46 16.95 7.17 -0.45
N TYR A 47 16.70 7.12 -1.77
CA TYR A 47 17.74 7.31 -2.78
C TYR A 47 18.27 8.75 -2.81
N GLU A 48 17.40 9.75 -2.69
CA GLU A 48 17.79 11.17 -2.59
C GLU A 48 18.62 11.44 -1.33
N GLN A 49 18.25 10.83 -0.19
CA GLN A 49 19.00 10.94 1.07
C GLN A 49 20.31 10.14 1.08
N ALA A 50 20.52 9.23 0.13
CA ALA A 50 21.73 8.42 0.08
C ALA A 50 22.91 9.23 -0.50
N HIS A 51 23.85 9.61 0.37
CA HIS A 51 25.04 10.38 0.01
C HIS A 51 26.21 9.54 -0.53
N THR A 52 26.08 8.20 -0.52
CA THR A 52 27.12 7.30 -1.04
C THR A 52 26.60 6.42 -2.17
N ARG A 53 27.50 6.07 -3.10
CA ARG A 53 27.18 5.16 -4.21
C ARG A 53 26.73 3.78 -3.72
N ALA A 54 27.31 3.31 -2.60
CA ALA A 54 26.94 2.04 -1.97
C ALA A 54 25.51 2.08 -1.42
N ALA A 55 25.15 3.16 -0.70
CA ALA A 55 23.80 3.33 -0.15
C ALA A 55 22.74 3.42 -1.26
N ARG A 56 23.00 4.21 -2.31
CA ARG A 56 22.12 4.29 -3.49
C ARG A 56 21.89 2.92 -4.14
N ARG A 57 22.95 2.12 -4.31
CA ARG A 57 22.85 0.77 -4.87
C ARG A 57 22.07 -0.19 -3.96
N ALA A 58 22.20 -0.06 -2.64
CA ALA A 58 21.43 -0.85 -1.68
C ALA A 58 19.93 -0.55 -1.75
N VAL A 59 19.54 0.73 -1.89
CA VAL A 59 18.14 1.14 -2.07
C VAL A 59 17.56 0.54 -3.35
N LEU A 60 18.29 0.63 -4.48
CA LEU A 60 17.85 0.05 -5.75
C LEU A 60 17.73 -1.48 -5.68
N ASN A 61 18.71 -2.17 -5.10
CA ASN A 61 18.65 -3.63 -4.94
C ASN A 61 17.43 -4.08 -4.12
N ARG A 62 17.11 -3.34 -3.04
CA ARG A 62 15.94 -3.62 -2.20
C ARG A 62 14.63 -3.41 -2.96
N LEU A 63 14.54 -2.37 -3.79
CA LEU A 63 13.38 -2.10 -4.63
C LEU A 63 13.19 -3.20 -5.70
N SER A 64 14.26 -3.56 -6.42
CA SER A 64 14.23 -4.62 -7.44
C SER A 64 13.85 -5.99 -6.86
N ALA A 65 14.36 -6.35 -5.69
CA ALA A 65 14.01 -7.60 -5.01
C ALA A 65 12.53 -7.68 -4.58
N ARG A 66 11.81 -6.56 -4.58
CA ARG A 66 10.36 -6.54 -4.33
C ARG A 66 9.53 -6.62 -5.60
N MET A 67 9.99 -6.05 -6.71
CA MET A 67 9.25 -6.07 -8.00
C MET A 67 9.40 -7.38 -8.78
N GLY A 68 10.43 -8.19 -8.50
CA GLY A 68 10.58 -9.54 -9.07
C GLY A 68 9.80 -10.63 -8.32
N ARG A 69 8.98 -10.27 -7.33
CA ARG A 69 8.10 -11.16 -6.58
C ARG A 69 6.66 -11.03 -7.04
#